data_AF-A0A2M9A3N0-F1
#
_entry.id   AF-A0A2M9A3N0-F1
#
_cell.length_a   1.000
_cell.length_b   1.000
_cell.length_c   1.000
_cell.angle_alpha   90.00
_cell.angle_beta   90.00
_cell.angle_gamma   90.00
#
_symmetry.space_group_name_H-M   'P 1'
#
loop_
_entity.id
_entity.type
_entity.pdbx_description
1 polymer ?
#
loop_
_entity_poly.entity_id
_entity_poly.type
_entity_poly.pdbx_seq_one_letter_code
_entity_poly.pdbx_strand_id
1 'polypeptide(L)'
;MSNIIDAIINLVNYKNNSLLENTAGNNRANNSGDGLEEYVKDLFAGTFDIEGAQRLEKIGETFSYLGNNSNPPDAMLREGDAIEVKKIETPNSALALNSSYPKNKLFASSSMISQACKNAEAWKSKDIMYIVGFVQSNRLKQLSIVYGMDYCADESCYLRIKNTIKESVESIPSIEFAESRELGHINKVDPLGITYMRVRGMWGIENPWKVFSYVYNRTFNSNFSFVCIINDEKWATFANTSSLLNLATTERSLNISNIRIKDPNNPANLQDAKLISFSF
;
A
#
# COMPACT_ATOMS: atom_id res chain seq x y z
N MET A 1 10.25 12.06 -13.41
CA MET A 1 9.68 11.99 -12.05
C MET A 1 9.73 10.56 -11.59
N SER A 2 10.01 10.35 -10.30
CA SER A 2 10.17 9.00 -9.74
C SER A 2 8.87 8.19 -9.91
N ASN A 3 9.02 6.91 -10.24
CA ASN A 3 7.93 5.97 -10.37
C ASN A 3 8.38 4.55 -9.95
N ILE A 4 7.47 3.58 -10.08
CA ILE A 4 7.73 2.19 -9.68
C ILE A 4 8.93 1.56 -10.40
N ILE A 5 9.23 1.94 -11.64
CA ILE A 5 10.37 1.42 -12.38
C ILE A 5 11.68 1.92 -11.76
N ASP A 6 11.76 3.19 -11.36
CA ASP A 6 12.92 3.75 -10.67
C ASP A 6 13.13 3.06 -9.32
N ALA A 7 12.04 2.83 -8.57
CA ALA A 7 12.06 2.08 -7.32
C ALA A 7 12.62 0.66 -7.52
N ILE A 8 12.18 -0.08 -8.54
CA ILE A 8 12.69 -1.43 -8.81
C ILE A 8 14.19 -1.40 -9.16
N ILE A 9 14.63 -0.45 -9.97
CA ILE A 9 16.05 -0.29 -10.32
C ILE A 9 16.88 -0.01 -9.06
N ASN A 10 16.41 0.89 -8.19
CA ASN A 10 17.07 1.20 -6.93
C ASN A 10 17.16 -0.03 -6.01
N LEU A 11 16.11 -0.84 -5.93
CA LEU A 11 16.11 -2.10 -5.16
C LEU A 11 17.20 -3.06 -5.63
N VAL A 12 17.23 -3.28 -6.94
CA VAL A 12 18.13 -4.24 -7.60
C VAL A 12 19.58 -3.81 -7.46
N ASN A 13 19.86 -2.50 -7.48
CA ASN A 13 21.20 -1.96 -7.31
C ASN A 13 21.64 -1.97 -5.84
N TYR A 14 20.74 -1.67 -4.89
CA TYR A 14 21.09 -1.54 -3.48
C TYR A 14 21.40 -2.89 -2.80
N LYS A 15 20.66 -3.95 -3.13
CA LYS A 15 20.85 -5.34 -2.64
C LYS A 15 21.04 -5.47 -1.12
N ASN A 16 20.34 -4.64 -0.34
CA ASN A 16 20.34 -4.71 1.11
C ASN A 16 18.90 -4.72 1.65
N ASN A 17 18.68 -5.60 2.61
CA ASN A 17 17.38 -5.92 3.19
C ASN A 17 17.28 -5.61 4.69
N SER A 18 18.26 -4.87 5.21
CA SER A 18 18.25 -4.40 6.59
C SER A 18 17.35 -3.19 6.69
N LEU A 19 16.42 -3.20 7.65
CA LEU A 19 15.65 -2.01 7.97
C LEU A 19 16.44 -1.21 9.00
N LEU A 20 16.61 0.09 8.77
CA LEU A 20 17.29 0.97 9.73
C LEU A 20 16.51 0.93 11.05
N GLU A 21 17.21 0.69 12.15
CA GLU A 21 16.65 0.96 13.46
C GLU A 21 16.62 2.48 13.64
N ASN A 22 15.44 3.06 13.85
CA ASN A 22 15.33 4.46 14.23
C ASN A 22 16.02 4.66 15.59
N THR A 23 17.31 5.00 15.59
CA THR A 23 18.06 5.40 16.78
C THR A 23 17.78 6.87 17.11
N ALA A 24 16.52 7.19 17.38
CA ALA A 24 16.13 8.49 17.94
C ALA A 24 14.86 8.36 18.78
N GLY A 25 15.02 8.38 20.11
CA GLY A 25 13.93 8.65 21.07
C GLY A 25 13.45 7.48 21.93
N ASN A 26 13.10 7.79 23.19
CA ASN A 26 12.73 6.87 24.29
C ASN A 26 11.46 6.01 24.08
N ASN A 27 10.92 5.90 22.87
CA ASN A 27 9.69 5.16 22.58
C ASN A 27 9.94 3.97 21.64
N ARG A 28 10.69 2.98 22.12
CA ARG A 28 11.00 1.72 21.41
C ARG A 28 9.76 0.90 20.99
N ALA A 29 8.61 1.12 21.64
CA ALA A 29 7.40 0.30 21.42
C ALA A 29 6.55 0.71 20.20
N ASN A 30 6.69 1.94 19.68
CA ASN A 30 5.85 2.45 18.58
C ASN A 30 6.55 2.49 17.20
N ASN A 31 7.88 2.36 17.14
CA ASN A 31 8.68 2.60 15.92
C ASN A 31 8.86 1.37 15.00
N SER A 32 8.10 0.29 15.20
CA SER A 32 8.29 -0.96 14.45
C SER A 32 7.59 -1.00 13.07
N GLY A 33 6.72 -0.02 12.79
CA GLY A 33 6.09 0.20 11.47
C GLY A 33 6.92 1.11 10.57
N ASP A 34 7.54 2.14 11.15
CA ASP A 34 8.26 3.21 10.45
C ASP A 34 9.42 2.71 9.59
N GLY A 35 10.11 1.64 10.00
CA GLY A 35 11.30 1.17 9.27
C GLY A 35 11.02 0.71 7.84
N LEU A 36 9.85 0.10 7.58
CA LEU A 36 9.47 -0.29 6.23
C LEU A 36 9.04 0.93 5.40
N GLU A 37 8.34 1.89 6.01
CA GLU A 37 7.93 3.12 5.34
C GLU A 37 9.15 3.96 4.94
N GLU A 38 10.15 4.11 5.81
CA GLU A 38 11.40 4.80 5.49
C GLU A 38 12.16 4.06 4.38
N TYR A 39 12.26 2.72 4.44
CA TYR A 39 12.85 1.93 3.37
C TYR A 39 12.16 2.18 2.02
N VAL A 40 10.82 2.26 2.02
CA VAL A 40 10.05 2.57 0.82
C VAL A 40 10.28 4.01 0.34
N LYS A 41 10.40 4.98 1.25
CA LYS A 41 10.76 6.37 0.87
C LYS A 41 12.12 6.40 0.20
N ASP A 42 13.12 5.74 0.77
CA ASP A 42 14.47 5.64 0.22
C ASP A 42 14.51 4.91 -1.12
N LEU A 43 13.67 3.88 -1.25
CA LEU A 43 13.52 3.12 -2.48
C LEU A 43 13.07 3.99 -3.65
N PHE A 44 12.05 4.82 -3.46
CA PHE A 44 11.55 5.72 -4.51
C PHE A 44 12.39 6.98 -4.70
N ALA A 45 13.00 7.51 -3.63
CA ALA A 45 13.85 8.70 -3.72
C ALA A 45 15.30 8.40 -4.15
N GLY A 46 15.72 7.13 -4.13
CA GLY A 46 17.10 6.72 -4.41
C GLY A 46 18.07 7.27 -3.36
N THR A 47 17.70 7.19 -2.08
CA THR A 47 18.42 7.83 -0.95
C THR A 47 19.00 6.86 0.06
N PHE A 48 19.11 5.57 -0.25
CA PHE A 48 19.62 4.56 0.69
C PHE A 48 21.00 4.89 1.32
N ASP A 49 21.89 5.54 0.58
CA ASP A 49 23.24 5.91 1.03
C ASP A 49 23.40 7.44 1.25
N ILE A 50 22.30 8.15 1.45
CA ILE A 50 22.26 9.61 1.59
C ILE A 50 21.66 9.95 2.95
N GLU A 51 22.30 10.85 3.69
CA GLU A 51 21.87 11.23 5.04
C GLU A 51 21.62 12.73 5.17
N GLY A 52 21.01 13.12 6.29
CA GLY A 52 20.85 14.52 6.69
C GLY A 52 20.02 15.36 5.72
N ALA A 53 20.44 16.62 5.54
CA ALA A 53 19.68 17.60 4.74
C ALA A 53 19.51 17.20 3.28
N GLN A 54 20.52 16.54 2.69
CA GLN A 54 20.45 16.11 1.29
C GLN A 54 19.39 15.03 1.07
N ARG A 55 19.24 14.09 2.02
CA ARG A 55 18.16 13.09 1.98
C ARG A 55 16.79 13.77 2.03
N LEU A 56 16.62 14.73 2.95
CA LEU A 56 15.37 15.45 3.12
C LEU A 56 14.98 16.23 1.85
N GLU A 57 15.94 16.86 1.19
CA GLU A 57 15.73 17.57 -0.07
C GLU A 57 15.25 16.61 -1.17
N LYS A 58 15.97 15.49 -1.39
CA LYS A 58 15.58 14.48 -2.39
C LYS A 58 14.21 13.86 -2.11
N ILE A 59 13.89 13.61 -0.84
CA ILE A 59 12.54 13.16 -0.45
C ILE A 59 11.50 14.23 -0.80
N GLY A 60 11.75 15.51 -0.53
CA GLY A 60 10.85 16.62 -0.88
C GLY A 60 10.68 16.83 -2.38
N GLU A 61 11.70 16.53 -3.18
CA GLU A 61 11.63 16.54 -4.65
C GLU A 61 10.78 15.36 -5.16
N THR A 62 10.93 14.19 -4.56
CA THR A 62 10.29 12.93 -4.97
C THR A 62 8.81 12.88 -4.59
N PHE A 63 8.47 13.30 -3.38
CA PHE A 63 7.13 13.17 -2.81
C PHE A 63 6.43 14.53 -2.72
N SER A 64 5.16 14.57 -3.12
CA SER A 64 4.30 15.73 -2.89
C SER A 64 3.56 15.65 -1.56
N TYR A 65 3.41 14.45 -1.01
CA TYR A 65 2.75 14.21 0.27
C TYR A 65 3.40 13.06 1.01
N LEU A 66 3.60 13.24 2.32
CA LEU A 66 3.94 12.18 3.27
C LEU A 66 2.80 12.08 4.29
N GLY A 67 2.30 10.86 4.48
CA GLY A 67 1.09 10.52 5.21
C GLY A 67 1.24 10.52 6.73
N ASN A 68 0.20 10.03 7.40
CA ASN A 68 0.18 9.80 8.84
C ASN A 68 -0.56 8.50 9.15
N ASN A 69 -0.44 8.03 10.39
CA ASN A 69 -0.99 6.74 10.82
C ASN A 69 -2.54 6.65 10.83
N SER A 70 -3.24 7.75 10.57
CA SER A 70 -4.70 7.84 10.66
C SER A 70 -5.40 7.91 9.30
N ASN A 71 -4.71 8.34 8.24
CA ASN A 71 -5.32 8.62 6.95
C ASN A 71 -4.44 8.11 5.80
N PRO A 72 -5.00 7.34 4.85
CA PRO A 72 -4.28 7.03 3.63
C PRO A 72 -4.12 8.28 2.74
N PRO A 73 -3.18 8.27 1.79
CA PRO A 73 -2.13 7.27 1.61
C PRO A 73 -0.93 7.55 2.53
N ASP A 74 -0.03 6.57 2.67
CA ASP A 74 1.23 6.73 3.43
C ASP A 74 2.21 7.69 2.72
N ALA A 75 2.16 7.77 1.39
CA ALA A 75 2.85 8.80 0.61
C ALA A 75 2.18 9.05 -0.76
N MET A 76 2.50 10.18 -1.39
CA MET A 76 2.24 10.41 -2.82
C MET A 76 3.51 10.86 -3.53
N LEU A 77 3.82 10.20 -4.64
CA LEU A 77 4.85 10.65 -5.55
C LEU A 77 4.39 11.93 -6.25
N ARG A 78 5.33 12.86 -6.45
CA ARG A 78 5.07 14.11 -7.15
C ARG A 78 4.64 13.84 -8.58
N GLU A 79 3.43 14.30 -8.93
CA GLU A 79 2.74 14.06 -10.21
C GLU A 79 2.68 12.56 -10.59
N GLY A 80 2.74 11.68 -9.59
CA GLY A 80 2.78 10.23 -9.76
C GLY A 80 1.72 9.53 -8.92
N ASP A 81 2.00 8.26 -8.63
CA ASP A 81 1.10 7.36 -7.93
C ASP A 81 1.11 7.58 -6.41
N ALA A 82 0.03 7.16 -5.75
CA ALA A 82 -0.07 7.07 -4.30
C ALA A 82 0.54 5.75 -3.79
N ILE A 83 1.00 5.73 -2.54
CA ILE A 83 1.65 4.58 -1.92
C ILE A 83 0.96 4.24 -0.60
N GLU A 84 0.59 2.98 -0.44
CA GLU A 84 0.12 2.39 0.80
C GLU A 84 1.06 1.25 1.19
N VAL A 85 1.71 1.39 2.33
CA VAL A 85 2.66 0.43 2.89
C VAL A 85 1.94 -0.47 3.91
N LYS A 86 2.23 -1.76 3.86
CA LYS A 86 1.74 -2.74 4.84
C LYS A 86 2.85 -3.69 5.26
N LYS A 87 2.98 -3.90 6.56
CA LYS A 87 3.90 -4.88 7.16
C LYS A 87 3.13 -6.14 7.58
N ILE A 88 3.69 -7.31 7.28
CA ILE A 88 3.31 -8.56 7.92
C ILE A 88 4.52 -9.19 8.61
N GLU A 89 4.30 -9.83 9.74
CA GLU A 89 5.35 -10.52 10.53
C GLU A 89 5.27 -12.04 10.38
N THR A 90 4.26 -12.52 9.67
CA THR A 90 4.05 -13.93 9.36
C THR A 90 3.74 -14.05 7.87
N PRO A 91 4.41 -14.94 7.12
CA PRO A 91 4.36 -14.97 5.66
C PRO A 91 2.95 -15.02 5.05
N ASN A 92 2.04 -15.76 5.68
CA ASN A 92 0.73 -16.07 5.10
C ASN A 92 -0.41 -15.24 5.70
N SER A 93 -0.11 -14.25 6.53
CA SER A 93 -1.14 -13.43 7.17
C SER A 93 -1.83 -12.50 6.19
N ALA A 94 -3.14 -12.33 6.38
CA ALA A 94 -3.90 -11.29 5.71
C ALA A 94 -3.45 -9.89 6.18
N LEU A 95 -3.67 -8.89 5.34
CA LEU A 95 -3.45 -7.49 5.67
C LEU A 95 -4.69 -6.94 6.36
N ALA A 96 -4.52 -6.39 7.55
CA ALA A 96 -5.55 -5.58 8.18
C ALA A 96 -5.54 -4.18 7.56
N LEU A 97 -6.70 -3.72 7.07
CA LEU A 97 -6.90 -2.38 6.52
C LEU A 97 -7.66 -1.45 7.48
N ASN A 98 -7.85 -1.92 8.72
CA ASN A 98 -8.56 -1.24 9.78
C ASN A 98 -9.95 -0.75 9.32
N SER A 99 -10.34 0.46 9.72
CA SER A 99 -11.66 1.03 9.41
C SER A 99 -11.83 1.52 7.97
N SER A 100 -10.87 1.23 7.08
CA SER A 100 -10.94 1.62 5.67
C SER A 100 -10.97 0.38 4.77
N TYR A 101 -11.83 0.39 3.76
CA TYR A 101 -11.88 -0.66 2.76
C TYR A 101 -10.67 -0.59 1.80
N PRO A 102 -10.33 -1.69 1.11
CA PRO A 102 -9.33 -1.71 0.04
C PRO A 102 -9.66 -0.66 -1.04
N LYS A 103 -8.64 0.00 -1.58
CA LYS A 103 -8.79 1.09 -2.56
C LYS A 103 -8.11 0.67 -3.85
N ASN A 104 -8.88 0.54 -4.91
CA ASN A 104 -8.30 0.29 -6.22
C ASN A 104 -7.63 1.55 -6.81
N LYS A 105 -8.16 2.72 -6.47
CA LYS A 105 -7.62 4.06 -6.77
C LYS A 105 -7.83 5.01 -5.58
N LEU A 106 -7.04 6.07 -5.55
CA LEU A 106 -7.21 7.17 -4.62
C LEU A 106 -7.94 8.33 -5.31
N PHE A 107 -8.89 8.96 -4.61
CA PHE A 107 -9.66 10.10 -5.13
C PHE A 107 -9.53 11.31 -4.22
N ALA A 108 -9.32 12.50 -4.79
CA ALA A 108 -9.21 13.75 -4.03
C ALA A 108 -10.51 14.09 -3.27
N SER A 109 -11.65 13.62 -3.78
CA SER A 109 -12.97 13.76 -3.14
C SER A 109 -13.15 12.86 -1.91
N SER A 110 -12.27 11.90 -1.66
CA SER A 110 -12.42 10.95 -0.56
C SER A 110 -12.51 11.67 0.79
N SER A 111 -13.45 11.26 1.63
CA SER A 111 -13.57 11.77 3.00
C SER A 111 -12.55 11.13 3.96
N MET A 112 -11.85 10.08 3.52
CA MET A 112 -10.89 9.33 4.34
C MET A 112 -9.46 9.87 4.28
N ILE A 113 -9.15 10.75 3.33
CA ILE A 113 -7.82 11.35 3.17
C ILE A 113 -7.75 12.71 3.86
N SER A 114 -6.55 13.10 4.31
CA SER A 114 -6.33 14.37 5.01
C SER A 114 -6.48 15.58 4.07
N GLN A 115 -6.74 16.77 4.63
CA GLN A 115 -6.76 18.00 3.83
C GLN A 115 -5.37 18.32 3.24
N ALA A 116 -4.29 17.98 3.94
CA ALA A 116 -2.93 18.13 3.44
C ALA A 116 -2.69 17.27 2.20
N CYS A 117 -3.19 16.02 2.17
CA CYS A 117 -3.13 15.15 0.99
C CYS A 117 -3.91 15.76 -0.20
N LYS A 118 -5.13 16.25 0.05
CA LYS A 118 -5.95 16.91 -0.99
C LYS A 118 -5.26 18.13 -1.60
N ASN A 119 -4.58 18.91 -0.77
CA ASN A 119 -3.95 20.16 -1.17
C ASN A 119 -2.50 19.99 -1.64
N ALA A 120 -1.94 18.78 -1.59
CA ALA A 120 -0.55 18.53 -1.98
C ALA A 120 -0.28 18.81 -3.47
N GLU A 121 -1.30 18.59 -4.31
CA GLU A 121 -1.28 18.84 -5.75
C GLU A 121 -2.69 19.22 -6.24
N ALA A 122 -2.83 19.65 -7.49
CA ALA A 122 -4.12 19.71 -8.17
C ALA A 122 -4.39 18.39 -8.89
N TRP A 123 -5.26 17.54 -8.33
CA TRP A 123 -5.54 16.20 -8.87
C TRP A 123 -6.99 15.78 -8.63
N LYS A 124 -7.48 14.83 -9.44
CA LYS A 124 -8.82 14.23 -9.30
C LYS A 124 -8.74 12.81 -8.72
N SER A 125 -7.85 12.01 -9.29
CA SER A 125 -7.58 10.63 -8.89
C SER A 125 -6.13 10.28 -9.16
N LYS A 126 -5.59 9.35 -8.38
CA LYS A 126 -4.27 8.74 -8.58
C LYS A 126 -4.41 7.22 -8.50
N ASP A 127 -3.61 6.50 -9.26
CA ASP A 127 -3.45 5.06 -9.01
C ASP A 127 -2.72 4.88 -7.66
N ILE A 128 -3.02 3.80 -6.96
CA ILE A 128 -2.43 3.51 -5.64
C ILE A 128 -1.68 2.20 -5.69
N MET A 129 -0.47 2.18 -5.16
CA MET A 129 0.36 0.98 -5.00
C MET A 129 0.26 0.45 -3.58
N TYR A 130 0.02 -0.85 -3.46
CA TYR A 130 0.18 -1.58 -2.21
C TYR A 130 1.58 -2.17 -2.15
N ILE A 131 2.37 -1.70 -1.19
CA ILE A 131 3.73 -2.16 -0.94
C ILE A 131 3.73 -2.98 0.35
N VAL A 132 3.83 -4.29 0.19
CA VAL A 132 3.68 -5.25 1.28
C VAL A 132 5.03 -5.88 1.62
N GLY A 133 5.50 -5.65 2.84
CA GLY A 133 6.75 -6.22 3.35
C GLY A 133 6.52 -7.33 4.36
N PHE A 134 7.12 -8.49 4.14
CA PHE A 134 7.31 -9.50 5.20
C PHE A 134 8.59 -9.19 5.95
N VAL A 135 8.45 -8.77 7.20
CA VAL A 135 9.56 -8.36 8.06
C VAL A 135 9.73 -9.35 9.19
N GLN A 136 10.96 -9.81 9.40
CA GLN A 136 11.31 -10.69 10.51
C GLN A 136 12.66 -10.24 11.09
N SER A 137 12.70 -10.00 12.39
CA SER A 137 13.92 -9.60 13.11
C SER A 137 14.63 -8.40 12.47
N ASN A 138 13.88 -7.32 12.21
CA ASN A 138 14.37 -6.08 11.57
C ASN A 138 14.98 -6.27 10.16
N ARG A 139 14.70 -7.41 9.51
CA ARG A 139 15.06 -7.64 8.11
C ARG A 139 13.83 -7.77 7.26
N LEU A 140 13.82 -7.08 6.13
CA LEU A 140 12.85 -7.26 5.08
C LEU A 140 13.16 -8.58 4.38
N LYS A 141 12.37 -9.61 4.62
CA LYS A 141 12.56 -10.92 3.99
C LYS A 141 11.96 -10.93 2.60
N GLN A 142 10.80 -10.32 2.43
CA GLN A 142 10.12 -10.29 1.14
C GLN A 142 9.39 -8.97 0.94
N LEU A 143 9.36 -8.49 -0.30
CA LEU A 143 8.68 -7.27 -0.68
C LEU A 143 7.79 -7.53 -1.90
N SER A 144 6.53 -7.13 -1.82
CA SER A 144 5.59 -7.18 -2.94
C SER A 144 5.12 -5.78 -3.28
N ILE A 145 5.04 -5.45 -4.57
CA ILE A 145 4.36 -4.23 -5.05
C ILE A 145 3.27 -4.62 -6.05
N VAL A 146 2.06 -4.12 -5.84
CA VAL A 146 0.94 -4.31 -6.77
C VAL A 146 0.05 -3.08 -6.79
N TYR A 147 -0.50 -2.73 -7.94
CA TYR A 147 -1.48 -1.65 -8.03
C TYR A 147 -2.83 -2.08 -7.48
N GLY A 148 -3.52 -1.15 -6.80
CA GLY A 148 -4.85 -1.39 -6.24
C GLY A 148 -5.85 -1.88 -7.28
N MET A 149 -5.77 -1.38 -8.51
CA MET A 149 -6.63 -1.79 -9.64
C MET A 149 -6.49 -3.27 -10.02
N ASP A 150 -5.33 -3.86 -9.77
CA ASP A 150 -5.04 -5.27 -10.04
C ASP A 150 -5.27 -6.15 -8.81
N TYR A 151 -5.39 -5.54 -7.63
CA TYR A 151 -5.37 -6.24 -6.34
C TYR A 151 -6.75 -6.32 -5.67
N CYS A 152 -7.61 -5.32 -5.89
CA CYS A 152 -8.90 -5.25 -5.22
C CYS A 152 -9.97 -4.60 -6.11
N ALA A 153 -11.22 -4.96 -5.86
CA ALA A 153 -12.37 -4.47 -6.64
C ALA A 153 -12.55 -2.96 -6.49
N ASP A 154 -13.43 -2.39 -7.32
CA ASP A 154 -13.83 -1.00 -7.22
C ASP A 154 -14.49 -0.64 -5.88
N GLU A 155 -14.50 0.67 -5.59
CA GLU A 155 -15.10 1.22 -4.37
C GLU A 155 -16.57 0.84 -4.21
N SER A 156 -17.30 0.67 -5.32
CA SER A 156 -18.74 0.39 -5.30
C SER A 156 -19.04 -0.95 -4.63
N CYS A 157 -18.17 -1.95 -4.82
CA CYS A 157 -18.25 -3.26 -4.18
C CYS A 157 -18.34 -3.15 -2.65
N TYR A 158 -17.46 -2.34 -2.05
CA TYR A 158 -17.37 -2.19 -0.60
C TYR A 158 -18.42 -1.23 -0.05
N LEU A 159 -18.68 -0.12 -0.74
CA LEU A 159 -19.67 0.86 -0.30
C LEU A 159 -21.09 0.28 -0.26
N ARG A 160 -21.43 -0.59 -1.21
CA ARG A 160 -22.72 -1.29 -1.19
C ARG A 160 -22.94 -2.03 0.12
N ILE A 161 -22.00 -2.88 0.52
CA ILE A 161 -22.09 -3.65 1.78
C ILE A 161 -22.09 -2.71 2.99
N LYS A 162 -21.19 -1.71 3.01
CA LYS A 162 -21.09 -0.74 4.11
C LYS A 162 -22.42 -0.01 4.33
N ASN A 163 -23.03 0.50 3.26
CA ASN A 163 -24.27 1.26 3.33
C ASN A 163 -25.43 0.38 3.75
N THR A 164 -25.57 -0.83 3.17
CA THR A 164 -26.62 -1.78 3.57
C THR A 164 -26.54 -2.12 5.06
N ILE A 165 -25.34 -2.38 5.59
CA ILE A 165 -25.17 -2.66 7.03
C ILE A 165 -25.50 -1.43 7.86
N LYS A 166 -25.01 -0.25 7.47
CA LYS A 166 -25.26 1.00 8.19
C LYS A 166 -26.76 1.31 8.28
N GLU A 167 -27.47 1.27 7.15
CA GLU A 167 -28.92 1.49 7.09
C GLU A 167 -29.68 0.48 7.97
N SER A 168 -29.25 -0.79 7.95
CA SER A 168 -29.85 -1.85 8.79
C SER A 168 -29.63 -1.59 10.28
N VAL A 169 -28.42 -1.20 10.68
CA VAL A 169 -28.08 -0.88 12.08
C VAL A 169 -28.85 0.35 12.56
N GLU A 170 -28.91 1.41 11.75
CA GLU A 170 -29.60 2.65 12.09
C GLU A 170 -31.14 2.49 12.13
N SER A 171 -31.69 1.41 11.56
CA SER A 171 -33.13 1.10 11.59
C SER A 171 -33.61 0.43 12.88
N ILE A 172 -32.72 0.09 13.83
CA ILE A 172 -33.10 -0.62 15.06
C ILE A 172 -33.99 0.27 15.94
N PRO A 173 -35.22 -0.17 16.28
CA PRO A 173 -36.11 0.61 17.13
C PRO A 173 -35.52 0.85 18.52
N SER A 174 -35.88 1.99 19.12
CA SER A 174 -35.49 2.35 20.50
C SER A 174 -33.99 2.59 20.72
N ILE A 175 -33.20 2.75 19.65
CA ILE A 175 -31.81 3.19 19.72
C ILE A 175 -31.67 4.53 19.00
N GLU A 176 -31.09 5.53 19.67
CA GLU A 176 -30.79 6.83 19.07
C GLU A 176 -29.35 6.84 18.55
N PHE A 177 -29.20 6.79 17.23
CA PHE A 177 -27.90 6.87 16.57
C PHE A 177 -27.49 8.33 16.33
N ALA A 178 -26.24 8.65 16.63
CA ALA A 178 -25.61 9.90 16.26
C ALA A 178 -25.03 9.83 14.83
N GLU A 179 -25.06 10.95 14.12
CA GLU A 179 -24.48 11.05 12.78
C GLU A 179 -22.98 10.68 12.82
N SER A 180 -22.59 9.72 11.97
CA SER A 180 -21.21 9.23 11.93
C SER A 180 -20.84 8.67 10.56
N ARG A 181 -19.53 8.65 10.26
CA ARG A 181 -18.95 7.96 9.10
C ARG A 181 -18.79 6.45 9.30
N GLU A 182 -19.01 6.00 10.52
CA GLU A 182 -18.95 4.61 10.97
C GLU A 182 -20.25 3.86 10.62
N LEU A 183 -20.34 2.57 10.97
CA LEU A 183 -21.56 1.79 10.75
C LEU A 183 -22.66 2.16 11.77
N GLY A 184 -22.27 2.75 12.89
CA GLY A 184 -23.18 3.29 13.90
C GLY A 184 -22.41 3.92 15.05
N HIS A 185 -22.99 4.95 15.65
CA HIS A 185 -22.47 5.61 16.85
C HIS A 185 -23.63 5.89 17.79
N ILE A 186 -23.55 5.44 19.04
CA ILE A 186 -24.63 5.57 20.04
C ILE A 186 -24.05 6.31 21.23
N ASN A 187 -24.68 7.40 21.64
CA ASN A 187 -24.31 8.15 22.84
C ASN A 187 -25.21 7.78 24.01
N LYS A 188 -24.78 8.11 25.23
CA LYS A 188 -25.58 7.99 26.47
C LYS A 188 -26.13 6.58 26.71
N VAL A 189 -25.29 5.56 26.52
CA VAL A 189 -25.70 4.15 26.67
C VAL A 189 -26.01 3.80 28.14
N ASP A 190 -25.34 4.46 29.08
CA ASP A 190 -25.55 4.27 30.51
C ASP A 190 -26.51 5.34 31.11
N PRO A 191 -27.12 5.08 32.29
CA PRO A 191 -28.07 6.01 32.93
C PRO A 191 -27.50 7.39 33.29
N LEU A 192 -26.20 7.54 33.49
CA LEU A 192 -25.55 8.84 33.71
C LEU A 192 -25.31 9.60 32.40
N GLY A 193 -25.44 8.93 31.25
CA GLY A 193 -25.30 9.53 29.92
C GLY A 193 -23.86 9.86 29.54
N ILE A 194 -22.86 9.19 30.13
CA ILE A 194 -21.44 9.50 29.97
C ILE A 194 -20.69 8.51 29.06
N THR A 195 -21.33 7.44 28.63
CA THR A 195 -20.77 6.40 27.76
C THR A 195 -21.24 6.55 26.32
N TYR A 196 -20.44 6.02 25.40
CA TYR A 196 -20.79 5.89 23.98
C TYR A 196 -20.34 4.51 23.46
N MET A 197 -21.03 4.02 22.43
CA MET A 197 -20.71 2.79 21.73
C MET A 197 -20.49 3.08 20.24
N ARG A 198 -19.47 2.45 19.65
CA ARG A 198 -19.11 2.60 18.23
C ARG A 198 -19.22 1.27 17.52
N VAL A 199 -19.86 1.26 16.37
CA VAL A 199 -19.95 0.10 15.47
C VAL A 199 -19.11 0.42 14.23
N ARG A 200 -18.04 -0.36 14.01
CA ARG A 200 -17.06 -0.14 12.93
C ARG A 200 -16.88 -1.42 12.13
N GLY A 201 -16.75 -1.27 10.81
CA GLY A 201 -16.24 -2.36 9.97
C GLY A 201 -14.73 -2.50 10.15
N MET A 202 -14.25 -3.74 10.26
CA MET A 202 -12.84 -4.06 10.15
C MET A 202 -12.61 -4.79 8.83
N TRP A 203 -11.84 -4.19 7.94
CA TRP A 203 -11.55 -4.77 6.64
C TRP A 203 -10.22 -5.52 6.67
N GLY A 204 -10.20 -6.67 6.02
CA GLY A 204 -9.00 -7.44 5.74
C GLY A 204 -8.93 -7.79 4.26
N ILE A 205 -7.70 -7.97 3.75
CA ILE A 205 -7.45 -8.48 2.40
C ILE A 205 -6.33 -9.50 2.47
N GLU A 206 -6.44 -10.59 1.72
CA GLU A 206 -5.36 -11.57 1.61
C GLU A 206 -4.12 -10.93 1.00
N ASN A 207 -2.92 -11.23 1.51
CA ASN A 207 -1.70 -10.60 1.01
C ASN A 207 -1.43 -10.93 -0.47
N PRO A 208 -0.64 -10.11 -1.19
CA PRO A 208 -0.41 -10.28 -2.63
C PRO A 208 0.18 -11.65 -2.99
N TRP A 209 1.06 -12.22 -2.17
CA TRP A 209 1.62 -13.54 -2.43
C TRP A 209 0.55 -14.64 -2.47
N LYS A 210 -0.49 -14.52 -1.64
CA LYS A 210 -1.62 -15.46 -1.66
C LYS A 210 -2.59 -15.16 -2.80
N VAL A 211 -2.90 -13.89 -3.04
CA VAL A 211 -3.82 -13.47 -4.11
C VAL A 211 -3.29 -13.91 -5.48
N PHE A 212 -1.99 -13.75 -5.73
CA PHE A 212 -1.34 -14.06 -7.00
C PHE A 212 -0.63 -15.42 -7.03
N SER A 213 -0.94 -16.34 -6.11
CA SER A 213 -0.28 -17.65 -6.03
C SER A 213 -0.52 -18.54 -7.27
N TYR A 214 -1.47 -18.18 -8.13
CA TYR A 214 -1.77 -18.88 -9.40
C TYR A 214 -0.86 -18.45 -10.56
N VAL A 215 -0.11 -17.35 -10.41
CA VAL A 215 0.86 -16.84 -11.41
C VAL A 215 2.28 -16.71 -10.86
N TYR A 216 2.44 -16.71 -9.55
CA TYR A 216 3.75 -16.58 -8.90
C TYR A 216 3.92 -17.59 -7.77
N ASN A 217 5.00 -18.38 -7.86
CA ASN A 217 5.41 -19.32 -6.83
C ASN A 217 6.41 -18.66 -5.89
N ARG A 218 5.99 -18.43 -4.66
CA ARG A 218 6.84 -17.83 -3.62
C ARG A 218 7.98 -18.75 -3.23
N THR A 219 9.18 -18.20 -3.14
CA THR A 219 10.38 -18.90 -2.63
C THR A 219 10.75 -18.37 -1.24
N PHE A 220 11.34 -19.23 -0.40
CA PHE A 220 11.77 -18.88 0.96
C PHE A 220 13.26 -19.15 1.20
N ASN A 221 13.98 -19.56 0.15
CA ASN A 221 15.37 -20.00 0.25
C ASN A 221 16.38 -18.85 0.09
N SER A 222 15.92 -17.65 -0.25
CA SER A 222 16.76 -16.46 -0.40
C SER A 222 16.75 -15.59 0.86
N ASN A 223 17.77 -14.75 1.02
CA ASN A 223 17.81 -13.79 2.12
C ASN A 223 16.75 -12.70 1.92
N PHE A 224 16.49 -12.36 0.66
CA PHE A 224 15.46 -11.44 0.22
C PHE A 224 14.75 -11.96 -1.05
N SER A 225 13.45 -11.73 -1.17
CA SER A 225 12.73 -11.92 -2.44
C SER A 225 11.76 -10.78 -2.71
N PHE A 226 11.78 -10.30 -3.94
CA PHE A 226 10.91 -9.25 -4.45
C PHE A 226 9.99 -9.78 -5.54
N VAL A 227 8.75 -9.32 -5.52
CA VAL A 227 7.81 -9.51 -6.61
C VAL A 227 7.04 -8.21 -6.89
N CYS A 228 6.84 -7.91 -8.17
CA CYS A 228 6.00 -6.81 -8.60
C CYS A 228 5.13 -7.24 -9.78
N ILE A 229 3.87 -6.85 -9.75
CA ILE A 229 2.91 -7.11 -10.82
C ILE A 229 2.36 -5.76 -11.29
N ILE A 230 2.47 -5.53 -12.60
CA ILE A 230 2.01 -4.31 -13.28
C ILE A 230 1.23 -4.75 -14.52
N ASN A 231 -0.06 -4.44 -14.63
CA ASN A 231 -0.80 -4.71 -15.85
C ASN A 231 -0.21 -3.97 -17.07
N ASP A 232 -0.44 -4.50 -18.26
CA ASP A 232 0.18 -3.99 -19.49
C ASP A 232 -0.26 -2.55 -19.82
N GLU A 233 -1.49 -2.15 -19.45
CA GLU A 233 -1.97 -0.77 -19.61
C GLU A 233 -1.15 0.22 -18.78
N LYS A 234 -0.95 -0.08 -17.50
CA LYS A 234 -0.14 0.75 -16.58
C LYS A 234 1.33 0.70 -16.98
N TRP A 235 1.85 -0.47 -17.34
CA TRP A 235 3.22 -0.63 -17.82
C TRP A 235 3.53 0.29 -19.01
N ALA A 236 2.61 0.38 -19.97
CA ALA A 236 2.74 1.23 -21.16
C ALA A 236 2.79 2.74 -20.84
N THR A 237 2.40 3.17 -19.64
CA THR A 237 2.47 4.57 -19.22
C THR A 237 3.88 5.01 -18.80
N PHE A 238 4.80 4.07 -18.54
CA PHE A 238 6.14 4.40 -18.07
C PHE A 238 7.13 4.54 -19.22
N ALA A 239 7.76 5.73 -19.32
CA ALA A 239 8.75 6.02 -20.35
C ALA A 239 10.12 5.34 -20.10
N ASN A 240 10.40 4.92 -18.87
CA ASN A 240 11.70 4.38 -18.43
C ASN A 240 11.75 2.85 -18.35
N THR A 241 10.75 2.13 -18.87
CA THR A 241 10.71 0.65 -18.87
C THR A 241 11.93 0.01 -19.54
N SER A 242 12.45 0.64 -20.59
CA SER A 242 13.67 0.21 -21.28
C SER A 242 14.89 0.12 -20.35
N SER A 243 15.00 1.01 -19.35
CA SER A 243 16.10 0.98 -18.39
C SER A 243 16.06 -0.29 -17.52
N LEU A 244 14.87 -0.67 -17.07
CA LEU A 244 14.67 -1.89 -16.28
C LEU A 244 14.86 -3.16 -17.13
N LEU A 245 14.38 -3.15 -18.37
CA LEU A 245 14.59 -4.25 -19.31
C LEU A 245 16.08 -4.47 -19.59
N ASN A 246 16.84 -3.40 -19.80
CA ASN A 246 18.29 -3.47 -19.99
C ASN A 246 18.99 -4.01 -18.73
N LEU A 247 18.59 -3.58 -17.53
CA LEU A 247 19.14 -4.10 -16.28
C LEU A 247 18.90 -5.61 -16.12
N ALA A 248 17.73 -6.11 -16.54
CA ALA A 248 17.42 -7.54 -16.51
C ALA A 248 18.30 -8.38 -17.47
N THR A 249 18.93 -7.77 -18.47
CA THR A 249 19.88 -8.49 -19.35
C THR A 249 21.23 -8.74 -18.69
N THR A 250 21.61 -7.92 -17.71
CA THR A 250 22.91 -8.00 -17.02
C THR A 250 22.78 -8.61 -15.63
N GLU A 251 21.67 -8.37 -14.94
CA GLU A 251 21.39 -8.90 -13.61
C GLU A 251 20.63 -10.23 -13.68
N ARG A 252 21.35 -11.35 -13.57
CA ARG A 252 20.77 -12.70 -13.66
C ARG A 252 19.70 -13.01 -12.61
N SER A 253 19.74 -12.32 -11.48
CA SER A 253 18.76 -12.51 -10.41
C SER A 253 17.47 -11.70 -10.60
N LEU A 254 17.43 -10.80 -11.59
CA LEU A 254 16.24 -10.03 -11.98
C LEU A 254 15.56 -10.72 -13.17
N ASN A 255 14.30 -11.10 -13.01
CA ASN A 255 13.49 -11.70 -14.07
C ASN A 255 12.24 -10.88 -14.34
N ILE A 256 11.91 -10.71 -15.63
CA ILE A 256 10.69 -10.05 -16.09
C ILE A 256 10.01 -11.00 -17.06
N SER A 257 8.75 -11.33 -16.80
CA SER A 257 7.96 -12.25 -17.62
C SER A 257 6.54 -11.73 -17.85
N ASN A 258 5.91 -12.20 -18.92
CA ASN A 258 4.51 -11.88 -19.21
C ASN A 258 3.62 -12.92 -18.51
N ILE A 259 2.59 -12.45 -17.80
CA ILE A 259 1.61 -13.27 -17.10
C ILE A 259 0.19 -12.78 -17.42
N ARG A 260 -0.83 -13.55 -17.00
CA ARG A 260 -2.23 -13.13 -17.06
C ARG A 260 -2.84 -13.17 -15.67
N ILE A 261 -3.38 -12.05 -15.20
CA ILE A 261 -3.98 -11.91 -13.88
C ILE A 261 -5.50 -11.77 -13.99
N LYS A 262 -6.22 -12.19 -12.96
CA LYS A 262 -7.68 -12.04 -12.86
C LYS A 262 -8.04 -10.56 -12.65
N ASP A 263 -9.08 -10.09 -13.32
CA ASP A 263 -9.71 -8.81 -13.02
C ASP A 263 -10.43 -8.88 -11.65
N PRO A 264 -10.09 -8.02 -10.67
CA PRO A 264 -10.75 -8.01 -9.36
C PRO A 264 -12.25 -7.76 -9.39
N ASN A 265 -12.78 -7.12 -10.45
CA ASN A 265 -14.21 -6.85 -10.61
C ASN A 265 -14.95 -7.98 -11.32
N ASN A 266 -14.25 -8.74 -12.16
CA ASN A 266 -14.80 -9.90 -12.84
C ASN A 266 -13.73 -10.99 -13.01
N PRO A 267 -13.60 -11.93 -12.06
CA PRO A 267 -12.55 -12.95 -12.07
C PRO A 267 -12.57 -13.93 -13.25
N ALA A 268 -13.64 -13.93 -14.08
CA ALA A 268 -13.68 -14.69 -15.33
C ALA A 268 -12.82 -14.06 -16.43
N ASN A 269 -12.55 -12.75 -16.32
CA ASN A 269 -11.70 -12.02 -17.24
C ASN A 269 -10.24 -12.08 -16.77
N LEU A 270 -9.34 -12.27 -17.72
CA LEU A 270 -7.90 -12.18 -17.51
C LEU A 270 -7.35 -10.94 -18.20
N GLN A 271 -6.39 -10.29 -17.55
CA GLN A 271 -5.66 -9.12 -18.05
C GLN A 271 -4.18 -9.47 -18.20
N ASP A 272 -3.57 -8.98 -19.27
CA ASP A 272 -2.14 -9.18 -19.50
C ASP A 272 -1.32 -8.25 -18.59
N ALA A 273 -0.24 -8.78 -18.02
CA ALA A 273 0.60 -8.08 -17.05
C ALA A 273 2.07 -8.52 -17.11
N LYS A 274 2.94 -7.67 -16.56
CA LYS A 274 4.35 -8.00 -16.28
C LYS A 274 4.49 -8.50 -14.84
N LEU A 275 5.15 -9.64 -14.70
CA LEU A 275 5.67 -10.15 -13.43
C LEU A 275 7.16 -9.87 -13.38
N ILE A 276 7.56 -9.05 -12.41
CA ILE A 276 8.95 -8.69 -12.15
C ILE A 276 9.35 -9.37 -10.84
N SER A 277 10.44 -10.11 -10.84
CA SER A 277 10.92 -10.80 -9.64
C SER A 277 12.42 -10.66 -9.47
N PHE A 278 12.87 -10.60 -8.22
CA PHE A 278 14.28 -10.43 -7.88
C PHE A 278 14.60 -11.09 -6.55
N SER A 279 15.79 -11.67 -6.37
CA SER A 279 16.18 -12.31 -5.11
C SER A 279 17.69 -12.36 -4.92
N PHE A 280 18.15 -12.23 -3.67
CA PHE A 280 19.56 -12.40 -3.24
C PHE A 280 19.65 -12.99 -1.83
#